data_AF-A0A7V9JRU7-F1
#
_entry.id   AF-A0A7V9JRU7-F1
#
_cell.length_a   1.000
_cell.length_b   1.000
_cell.length_c   1.000
_cell.angle_alpha   90.00
_cell.angle_beta   90.00
_cell.angle_gamma   90.00
#
_symmetry.space_group_name_H-M   'P 1'
#
loop_
_entity.id
_entity.type
_entity.pdbx_description
1 polymer ?
#
loop_
_entity_poly.entity_id
_entity_poly.type
_entity_poly.pdbx_seq_one_letter_code
_entity_poly.pdbx_strand_id
1 'polypeptide(L)'
;MVATALRFAVLCLFVVGQLVASEPVTNAAGLKGTLLITKQSDKWLIGTLTLENTGAKSIKLKNAEGEKIGGFRCKVGEREIPAEGGKFKFTKAAGAKLTEIAPGMITDFEVRFKFDPKLDADTYDWKLTITNLFVDDQKSDDLVLTSAKPEKK
;
A
#
# COMPACT_ATOMS: atom_id res chain seq x y z
N MET A 1 9.58 -39.30 -3.54
CA MET A 1 10.23 -38.07 -4.04
C MET A 1 9.14 -37.16 -4.59
N VAL A 2 9.10 -35.93 -4.09
CA VAL A 2 7.96 -35.00 -4.16
C VAL A 2 7.98 -34.24 -5.50
N ALA A 3 6.90 -34.35 -6.24
CA ALA A 3 6.50 -33.47 -7.35
C ALA A 3 5.01 -33.15 -7.04
N THR A 4 4.46 -31.95 -7.15
CA THR A 4 4.73 -30.81 -8.03
C THR A 4 4.09 -29.60 -7.34
N ALA A 5 4.79 -28.48 -7.25
CA ALA A 5 4.22 -27.24 -6.72
C ALA A 5 3.20 -26.68 -7.73
N LEU A 6 1.92 -26.76 -7.37
CA LEU A 6 0.81 -26.17 -8.12
C LEU A 6 0.87 -24.65 -7.99
N ARG A 7 1.43 -23.97 -9.00
CA ARG A 7 1.38 -22.50 -9.10
C ARG A 7 -0.04 -22.07 -9.50
N PHE A 8 -0.80 -21.54 -8.55
CA PHE A 8 -2.04 -20.82 -8.83
C PHE A 8 -1.70 -19.51 -9.58
N ALA A 9 -1.89 -19.51 -10.90
CA ALA A 9 -1.99 -18.28 -11.68
C ALA A 9 -3.46 -17.85 -11.68
N VAL A 10 -3.79 -16.81 -10.90
CA VAL A 10 -5.10 -16.16 -10.97
C VAL A 10 -5.13 -15.30 -12.22
N LEU A 11 -5.83 -15.78 -13.24
CA LEU A 11 -6.14 -15.05 -14.46
C LEU A 11 -7.34 -14.13 -14.18
N CYS A 12 -7.10 -12.84 -13.95
CA CYS A 12 -8.16 -11.85 -13.92
C CYS A 12 -8.41 -11.29 -15.33
N LEU A 13 -9.63 -11.51 -15.84
CA LEU A 13 -10.16 -10.98 -17.08
C LEU A 13 -10.10 -9.44 -17.09
N PHE A 14 -9.57 -8.86 -18.17
CA PHE A 14 -9.51 -7.42 -18.42
C PHE A 14 -10.85 -6.86 -18.86
N VAL A 15 -11.34 -5.82 -18.18
CA VAL A 15 -12.31 -4.86 -18.74
C VAL A 15 -11.78 -3.44 -18.49
N VAL A 16 -11.50 -2.76 -19.61
CA VAL A 16 -11.17 -1.34 -19.85
C VAL A 16 -10.86 -0.46 -18.62
N GLY A 17 -9.57 -0.14 -18.51
CA GLY A 17 -8.94 0.64 -17.44
C GLY A 17 -7.79 -0.19 -16.89
N GLN A 18 -6.53 0.14 -17.19
CA GLN A 18 -5.38 -0.61 -16.68
C GLN A 18 -5.39 -0.58 -15.14
N LEU A 19 -5.97 -1.61 -14.53
CA LEU A 19 -5.79 -1.95 -13.13
C LEU A 19 -4.34 -2.38 -12.97
N VAL A 20 -3.50 -1.48 -12.46
CA VAL A 20 -2.09 -1.78 -12.19
C VAL A 20 -1.99 -2.18 -10.73
N ALA A 21 -1.70 -3.46 -10.47
CA ALA A 21 -1.30 -3.91 -9.15
C ALA A 21 0.21 -3.76 -8.99
N SER A 22 0.68 -3.37 -7.80
CA SER A 22 2.09 -3.59 -7.47
C SER A 22 2.38 -5.08 -7.37
N GLU A 23 3.66 -5.45 -7.55
CA GLU A 23 4.10 -6.76 -7.11
C GLU A 23 3.88 -6.90 -5.59
N PRO A 24 3.53 -8.10 -5.09
CA PRO A 24 3.48 -8.35 -3.66
C PRO A 24 4.89 -8.21 -3.06
N VAL A 25 5.01 -7.40 -2.00
CA VAL A 25 6.25 -7.23 -1.26
C VAL A 25 6.04 -7.71 0.17
N THR A 26 7.06 -8.34 0.76
CA THR A 26 7.06 -8.76 2.18
C THR A 26 8.29 -8.21 2.87
N ASN A 27 8.12 -7.58 4.04
CA ASN A 27 9.25 -7.12 4.86
C ASN A 27 9.79 -8.22 5.78
N ALA A 28 10.88 -7.94 6.52
CA ALA A 28 11.49 -8.91 7.43
C ALA A 28 10.59 -9.37 8.59
N ALA A 29 9.58 -8.57 8.99
CA ALA A 29 8.60 -8.96 10.00
C ALA A 29 7.48 -9.88 9.46
N GLY A 30 7.44 -10.15 8.16
CA GLY A 30 6.39 -10.94 7.53
C GLY A 30 5.13 -10.15 7.20
N LEU A 31 5.17 -8.80 7.25
CA LEU A 31 4.11 -7.99 6.67
C LEU A 31 4.24 -8.03 5.16
N LYS A 32 3.24 -8.63 4.51
CA LYS A 32 3.09 -8.64 3.06
C LYS A 32 2.07 -7.58 2.66
N GLY A 33 2.33 -6.89 1.56
CA GLY A 33 1.42 -5.89 1.04
C GLY A 33 1.32 -5.88 -0.47
N THR A 34 0.19 -5.40 -0.96
CA THR A 34 -0.09 -5.20 -2.40
C THR A 34 -1.02 -4.02 -2.55
N LEU A 35 -0.73 -3.12 -3.49
CA LEU A 35 -1.62 -2.01 -3.83
C LEU A 35 -2.18 -2.22 -5.23
N LEU A 36 -3.50 -2.35 -5.31
CA LEU A 36 -4.23 -2.39 -6.58
C LEU A 36 -4.72 -1.00 -6.94
N ILE A 37 -4.17 -0.38 -7.99
CA ILE A 37 -4.60 0.94 -8.45
C ILE A 37 -5.90 0.85 -9.22
N THR A 38 -6.93 1.51 -8.71
CA THR A 38 -8.27 1.60 -9.32
C THR A 38 -8.48 2.91 -10.08
N LYS A 39 -7.70 3.95 -9.77
CA LYS A 39 -7.68 5.22 -10.53
C LYS A 39 -6.31 5.87 -10.48
N GLN A 40 -5.79 6.25 -11.64
CA GLN A 40 -4.60 7.08 -11.77
C GLN A 40 -4.91 8.25 -12.71
N SER A 41 -4.65 9.47 -12.26
CA SER A 41 -4.83 10.69 -13.06
C SER A 41 -3.94 11.82 -12.52
N ASP A 42 -3.84 12.90 -13.28
CA ASP A 42 -3.17 14.15 -12.88
C ASP A 42 -3.61 14.74 -11.51
N LYS A 43 -4.79 14.33 -11.00
CA LYS A 43 -5.40 14.83 -9.76
C LYS A 43 -5.53 13.77 -8.67
N TRP A 44 -5.49 12.49 -9.01
CA TRP A 44 -5.81 11.42 -8.08
C TRP A 44 -4.99 10.15 -8.32
N LEU A 45 -4.49 9.56 -7.23
CA LEU A 45 -4.13 8.15 -7.14
C LEU A 45 -5.10 7.47 -6.18
N ILE A 46 -5.84 6.47 -6.63
CA ILE A 46 -6.76 5.69 -5.80
C ILE A 46 -6.44 4.23 -5.99
N GLY A 47 -6.40 3.48 -4.90
CA GLY A 47 -6.22 2.04 -4.96
C GLY A 47 -6.67 1.35 -3.69
N THR A 48 -6.71 0.03 -3.75
CA THR A 48 -6.95 -0.83 -2.60
C THR A 48 -5.63 -1.39 -2.11
N LEU A 49 -5.23 -1.00 -0.90
CA LEU A 49 -4.08 -1.59 -0.23
C LEU A 49 -4.54 -2.82 0.54
N THR A 50 -3.95 -3.97 0.26
CA THR A 50 -4.11 -5.19 1.02
C THR A 50 -2.85 -5.43 1.84
N LEU A 51 -3.02 -5.70 3.12
CA LEU A 51 -1.96 -6.11 4.04
C LEU A 51 -2.28 -7.49 4.60
N GLU A 52 -1.26 -8.32 4.68
CA GLU A 52 -1.32 -9.68 5.19
C GLU A 52 -0.15 -9.88 6.16
N ASN A 53 -0.41 -10.28 7.40
CA ASN A 53 0.65 -10.68 8.30
C ASN A 53 0.92 -12.19 8.15
N THR A 54 1.99 -12.51 7.43
CA THR A 54 2.47 -13.88 7.20
C THR A 54 3.42 -14.36 8.31
N GLY A 55 3.79 -13.47 9.24
CA GLY A 55 4.66 -13.78 10.36
C GLY A 55 3.93 -14.45 11.53
N ALA A 56 4.72 -14.92 12.49
CA ALA A 56 4.20 -15.59 13.69
C ALA A 56 3.78 -14.62 14.81
N LYS A 57 4.09 -13.32 14.67
CA LYS A 57 3.89 -12.31 15.72
C LYS A 57 3.03 -11.16 15.22
N SER A 58 2.30 -10.52 16.13
CA SER A 58 1.55 -9.31 15.82
C SER A 58 2.48 -8.19 15.38
N ILE A 59 2.05 -7.45 14.37
CA ILE A 59 2.77 -6.27 13.88
C ILE A 59 1.97 -5.04 14.29
N LYS A 60 2.55 -4.22 15.16
CA LYS A 60 1.93 -2.98 15.65
C LYS A 60 2.33 -1.80 14.77
N LEU A 61 1.36 -0.96 14.44
CA LEU A 61 1.57 0.31 13.75
C LEU A 61 1.52 1.41 14.82
N LYS A 62 2.69 1.98 15.15
CA LYS A 62 2.76 3.06 16.16
C LYS A 62 2.74 4.41 15.43
N ASN A 63 1.60 5.09 15.47
CA ASN A 63 1.49 6.46 14.95
C ASN A 63 2.19 7.43 15.90
N ALA A 64 2.83 8.48 15.38
CA ALA A 64 3.33 9.55 16.23
C ALA A 64 2.15 10.32 16.85
N GLU A 65 2.36 10.89 18.04
CA GLU A 65 1.32 11.65 18.74
C GLU A 65 0.85 12.84 17.88
N GLY A 66 -0.47 12.93 17.64
CA GLY A 66 -1.07 13.93 16.75
C GLY A 66 -1.25 13.51 15.29
N GLU A 67 -0.65 12.41 14.82
CA GLU A 67 -0.87 11.90 13.46
C GLU A 67 -2.22 11.19 13.33
N LYS A 68 -3.11 11.72 12.48
CA LYS A 68 -4.41 11.09 12.16
C LYS A 68 -4.28 9.87 11.23
N ILE A 69 -3.15 9.78 10.50
CA ILE A 69 -2.85 8.74 9.51
C ILE A 69 -1.33 8.45 9.61
N GLY A 70 -0.90 7.97 10.78
CA GLY A 70 0.51 7.69 11.00
C GLY A 70 0.96 6.41 10.30
N GLY A 71 2.27 6.33 10.01
CA GLY A 71 2.87 5.15 9.39
C GLY A 71 2.70 5.03 7.88
N PHE A 72 1.89 5.85 7.20
CA PHE A 72 1.79 5.80 5.74
C PHE A 72 2.42 7.03 5.09
N ARG A 73 3.24 6.82 4.06
CA ARG A 73 3.88 7.87 3.25
C ARG A 73 3.76 7.53 1.79
N CYS A 74 3.38 8.48 0.95
CA CYS A 74 3.30 8.26 -0.49
C CYS A 74 4.12 9.31 -1.23
N LYS A 75 4.97 8.86 -2.14
CA LYS A 75 5.77 9.69 -3.03
C LYS A 75 5.38 9.41 -4.47
N VAL A 76 5.24 10.46 -5.27
CA VAL A 76 4.96 10.39 -6.71
C VAL A 76 6.03 11.18 -7.44
N GLY A 77 6.89 10.48 -8.20
CA GLY A 77 8.14 11.06 -8.69
C GLY A 77 8.97 11.64 -7.54
N GLU A 78 9.24 12.95 -7.58
CA GLU A 78 9.94 13.67 -6.51
C GLU A 78 9.00 14.28 -5.46
N ARG A 79 7.68 14.33 -5.72
CA ARG A 79 6.69 14.96 -4.82
C ARG A 79 6.32 14.03 -3.67
N GLU A 80 6.49 14.49 -2.44
CA GLU A 80 5.95 13.84 -1.25
C GLU A 80 4.49 14.29 -1.03
N ILE A 81 3.60 13.34 -0.76
CA ILE A 81 2.18 13.63 -0.48
C ILE A 81 2.00 13.61 1.04
N PRO A 82 1.83 14.78 1.69
CA PRO A 82 1.60 14.82 3.12
C PRO A 82 0.26 14.17 3.45
N ALA A 83 0.22 13.41 4.56
CA ALA A 83 -0.98 12.76 5.06
C ALA A 83 -1.91 13.74 5.79
N GLU A 84 -2.18 14.91 5.19
CA GLU A 84 -2.90 16.03 5.80
C GLU A 84 -3.99 16.60 4.89
N GLY A 85 -4.95 17.33 5.48
CA GLY A 85 -5.91 18.16 4.74
C GLY A 85 -6.85 17.42 3.77
N GLY A 86 -7.09 16.12 3.96
CA GLY A 86 -7.93 15.32 3.07
C GLY A 86 -7.28 14.92 1.74
N LYS A 87 -5.96 15.14 1.61
CA LYS A 87 -5.15 14.66 0.48
C LYS A 87 -4.82 13.18 0.60
N PHE A 88 -4.82 12.62 1.82
CA PHE A 88 -4.76 11.20 2.10
C PHE A 88 -6.04 10.79 2.82
N LYS A 89 -6.76 9.77 2.32
CA LYS A 89 -7.95 9.22 3.01
C LYS A 89 -7.99 7.70 2.92
N PHE A 90 -8.32 7.08 4.06
CA PHE A 90 -8.88 5.73 4.10
C PHE A 90 -10.40 5.83 4.04
N THR A 91 -11.05 5.16 3.09
CA THR A 91 -12.52 5.19 3.01
C THR A 91 -13.18 4.04 3.77
N LYS A 92 -12.43 3.00 4.13
CA LYS A 92 -12.85 1.99 5.12
C LYS A 92 -12.38 2.40 6.52
N ALA A 93 -13.29 2.33 7.50
CA ALA A 93 -13.01 2.66 8.90
C ALA A 93 -11.85 1.85 9.51
N ALA A 94 -11.61 0.64 9.00
CA ALA A 94 -10.53 -0.25 9.43
C ALA A 94 -9.14 0.35 9.19
N GLY A 95 -8.89 0.99 8.03
CA GLY A 95 -7.58 1.55 7.69
C GLY A 95 -7.19 2.76 8.56
N ALA A 96 -8.17 3.60 8.92
CA ALA A 96 -7.92 4.81 9.73
C ALA A 96 -7.66 4.53 11.22
N LYS A 97 -7.94 3.31 11.71
CA LYS A 97 -7.77 2.90 13.10
C LYS A 97 -6.90 1.65 13.27
N LEU A 98 -6.21 1.22 12.21
CA LEU A 98 -5.37 0.04 12.25
C LEU A 98 -4.13 0.33 13.10
N THR A 99 -4.11 -0.21 14.32
CA THR A 99 -2.97 -0.13 15.24
C THR A 99 -2.21 -1.44 15.35
N GLU A 100 -2.79 -2.54 14.89
CA GLU A 100 -2.23 -3.88 14.99
C GLU A 100 -2.74 -4.78 13.85
N ILE A 101 -1.85 -5.63 13.33
CA ILE A 101 -2.16 -6.70 12.38
C ILE A 101 -1.73 -8.01 13.03
N ALA A 102 -2.70 -8.79 13.50
CA ALA A 102 -2.46 -10.08 14.15
C ALA A 102 -1.87 -11.11 13.18
N PRO A 103 -1.17 -12.15 13.66
CA PRO A 103 -0.68 -13.24 12.82
C PRO A 103 -1.80 -13.86 11.97
N GLY A 104 -1.56 -14.05 10.68
CA GLY A 104 -2.53 -14.59 9.72
C GLY A 104 -3.66 -13.62 9.33
N MET A 105 -3.69 -12.40 9.88
CA MET A 105 -4.72 -11.42 9.52
C MET A 105 -4.47 -10.87 8.11
N ILE A 106 -5.55 -10.80 7.33
CA ILE A 106 -5.60 -10.08 6.05
C ILE A 106 -6.56 -8.90 6.21
N THR A 107 -6.13 -7.72 5.81
CA THR A 107 -6.97 -6.52 5.83
C THR A 107 -6.80 -5.72 4.55
N ASP A 108 -7.88 -5.08 4.10
CA ASP A 108 -7.91 -4.26 2.92
C ASP A 108 -8.51 -2.87 3.20
N PHE A 109 -7.95 -1.85 2.59
CA PHE A 109 -8.47 -0.49 2.69
C PHE A 109 -8.19 0.31 1.42
N GLU A 110 -9.18 1.08 1.00
CA GLU A 110 -8.99 2.00 -0.13
C GLU A 110 -8.20 3.21 0.36
N VAL A 111 -7.10 3.49 -0.33
CA VAL A 111 -6.26 4.67 -0.18
C VAL A 111 -6.58 5.65 -1.30
N ARG A 112 -6.79 6.92 -0.94
CA ARG A 112 -6.97 8.02 -1.89
C ARG A 112 -5.93 9.09 -1.66
N PHE A 113 -5.18 9.40 -2.71
CA PHE A 113 -4.23 10.49 -2.77
C PHE A 113 -4.73 11.56 -3.74
N LYS A 114 -4.94 12.78 -3.25
CA LYS A 114 -5.29 13.93 -4.09
C LYS A 114 -4.05 14.77 -4.34
N PHE A 115 -3.77 15.10 -5.60
CA PHE A 115 -2.73 16.05 -5.96
C PHE A 115 -3.28 17.46 -6.00
N ASP A 116 -2.61 18.35 -5.26
CA ASP A 116 -2.90 19.77 -5.28
C ASP A 116 -1.61 20.56 -4.99
N PRO A 117 -1.03 21.24 -5.99
CA PRO A 117 -1.53 21.37 -7.37
C PRO A 117 -1.48 20.04 -8.15
N LYS A 118 -2.25 19.95 -9.25
CA LYS A 118 -2.26 18.76 -10.13
C LYS A 118 -0.86 18.45 -10.69
N LEU A 119 -0.65 17.21 -11.09
CA LEU A 119 0.54 16.77 -11.81
C LEU A 119 0.47 17.22 -13.28
N ASP A 120 1.64 17.36 -13.90
CA ASP A 120 1.76 17.67 -15.33
C ASP A 120 1.68 16.41 -16.22
N ALA A 121 1.40 15.26 -15.62
CA ALA A 121 1.23 13.97 -16.28
C ALA A 121 0.03 13.21 -15.71
N ASP A 122 -0.65 12.44 -16.57
CA ASP A 122 -1.75 11.54 -16.24
C ASP A 122 -1.28 10.15 -15.77
N THR A 123 0.00 9.83 -16.01
CA THR A 123 0.68 8.59 -15.66
C THR A 123 2.03 8.89 -15.01
N TYR A 124 2.35 8.17 -13.93
CA TYR A 124 3.51 8.44 -13.08
C TYR A 124 3.87 7.23 -12.22
N ASP A 125 5.13 7.16 -11.81
CA ASP A 125 5.60 6.25 -10.78
C ASP A 125 5.11 6.69 -9.40
N TRP A 126 4.86 5.73 -8.53
CA TRP A 126 4.52 5.97 -7.14
C TRP A 126 5.28 5.02 -6.22
N LYS A 127 5.52 5.48 -4.99
CA LYS A 127 6.13 4.73 -3.89
C LYS A 127 5.28 4.95 -2.63
N LEU A 128 4.63 3.90 -2.16
CA LEU A 128 3.91 3.87 -0.89
C LEU A 128 4.78 3.16 0.16
N THR A 129 5.17 3.87 1.20
CA THR A 129 5.90 3.34 2.34
C THR A 129 4.97 3.21 3.53
N ILE A 130 5.00 2.04 4.19
CA ILE A 130 4.39 1.78 5.48
C ILE A 130 5.51 1.66 6.50
N THR A 131 5.57 2.56 7.47
CA THR A 131 6.64 2.72 8.44
C THR A 131 6.09 2.66 9.87
N ASN A 132 6.98 2.82 10.85
CA ASN A 132 6.69 2.71 12.28
C ASN A 132 6.02 1.38 12.64
N LEU A 133 6.52 0.32 12.02
CA LEU A 133 6.13 -1.06 12.27
C LEU A 133 6.93 -1.58 13.46
N PHE A 134 6.26 -2.25 14.40
CA PHE A 134 6.89 -2.80 15.59
C PHE A 134 6.47 -4.25 15.83
N VAL A 135 7.44 -5.08 16.20
CA VAL A 135 7.23 -6.46 16.67
C VAL A 135 7.93 -6.57 18.01
N ASP A 136 7.22 -7.02 19.05
CA ASP A 136 7.73 -7.08 20.44
C ASP A 136 8.41 -5.78 20.89
N ASP A 137 7.80 -4.64 20.55
CA ASP A 137 8.30 -3.28 20.83
C ASP A 137 9.65 -2.90 20.19
N GLN A 138 10.20 -3.75 19.32
CA GLN A 138 11.32 -3.42 18.46
C GLN A 138 10.84 -2.91 17.10
N LYS A 139 11.47 -1.85 16.60
CA LYS A 139 11.17 -1.31 15.26
C LYS A 139 11.57 -2.33 14.20
N SER A 140 10.65 -2.59 13.28
CA SER A 140 10.86 -3.43 12.10
C SER A 140 11.13 -2.57 10.86
N ASP A 141 11.59 -3.22 9.79
CA ASP A 141 11.78 -2.63 8.48
C ASP A 141 10.45 -2.14 7.90
N ASP A 142 10.50 -1.03 7.18
CA ASP A 142 9.36 -0.49 6.47
C ASP A 142 8.89 -1.46 5.37
N LEU A 143 7.60 -1.45 5.07
CA LEU A 143 7.08 -2.05 3.85
C LEU A 143 7.02 -1.01 2.74
N VAL A 144 7.68 -1.27 1.62
CA VAL A 144 7.74 -0.34 0.49
C VAL A 144 7.08 -0.99 -0.73
N LEU A 145 5.99 -0.38 -1.20
CA LEU A 145 5.32 -0.74 -2.44
C LEU A 145 5.64 0.30 -3.50
N THR A 146 5.96 -0.14 -4.70
CA THR A 146 6.27 0.74 -5.83
C THR A 146 5.51 0.32 -7.08
N SER A 147 5.26 1.27 -7.96
CA SER A 147 4.99 0.99 -9.37
C SER A 147 6.20 1.31 -10.22
N ALA A 148 6.30 0.63 -11.36
CA ALA A 148 6.99 1.14 -12.52
C ALA A 148 5.94 1.77 -13.46
N LYS A 149 6.27 2.92 -14.03
CA LYS A 149 5.47 3.60 -15.03
C LYS A 149 5.22 2.61 -16.16
N PRO A 150 3.95 2.35 -16.54
CA PRO A 150 3.69 1.52 -17.70
C PRO A 150 4.35 2.21 -18.91
N GLU A 151 5.31 1.54 -19.54
CA GLU A 151 5.89 2.02 -20.78
C GLU A 151 4.76 2.22 -21.79
N LYS A 152 4.69 3.39 -22.42
CA LYS A 152 3.82 3.57 -23.58
C LYS A 152 4.37 2.63 -24.67
N LYS A 153 3.67 1.53 -24.92
CA LYS A 153 3.87 0.73 -26.14
C LYS A 153 3.46 1.55 -27.35
#